data_AF-A0A8S3CIG6-F1
#
_entry.id   AF-A0A8S3CIG6-F1
#
_cell.length_a   1.000
_cell.length_b   1.000
_cell.length_c   1.000
_cell.angle_alpha   90.00
_cell.angle_beta   90.00
_cell.angle_gamma   90.00
#
_symmetry.space_group_name_H-M   'P 1'
#
loop_
_entity.id
_entity.type
_entity.pdbx_description
1 polymer ?
#
loop_
_entity_poly.entity_id
_entity_poly.type
_entity_poly.pdbx_seq_one_letter_code
_entity_poly.pdbx_strand_id
1 'polypeptide(L)' 'EYGHKYDSSWITRPVKEDESVESILCSHSEKLAIAFNFIQRPVPSIIQITKNLRICGDCREFLLST' A
#
# COMPACT_ATOMS: atom_id res chain seq x y z
N GLU A 1 7.46 -15.58 10.09
CA GLU A 1 6.20 -15.37 9.34
C GLU A 1 5.66 -13.94 9.56
N TYR A 2 6.47 -12.88 9.42
CA TYR A 2 6.04 -11.50 9.68
C TYR A 2 6.06 -10.71 8.38
N GLY A 3 4.90 -10.18 7.97
CA GLY A 3 4.74 -9.35 6.77
C GLY A 3 3.28 -9.24 6.34
N HIS A 4 2.92 -8.09 5.75
CA HIS A 4 1.58 -7.87 5.22
C HIS A 4 1.31 -8.82 4.03
N LYS A 5 0.23 -9.61 4.10
CA LYS A 5 -0.21 -10.47 3.00
C LYS A 5 -1.11 -9.67 2.06
N TYR A 6 -0.73 -9.60 0.80
CA TYR A 6 -1.51 -8.91 -0.22
C TYR A 6 -2.87 -9.57 -0.45
N ASP A 7 -3.89 -8.74 -0.61
CA ASP A 7 -5.23 -9.18 -1.00
C ASP A 7 -5.49 -8.82 -2.48
N SER A 8 -5.39 -9.84 -3.34
CA SER A 8 -5.59 -9.69 -4.78
C SER A 8 -7.04 -9.37 -5.18
N SER A 9 -8.00 -9.50 -4.28
CA SER A 9 -9.40 -9.15 -4.56
C SER A 9 -9.61 -7.66 -4.85
N TRP A 10 -8.68 -6.81 -4.42
CA TRP A 10 -8.68 -5.37 -4.69
C TRP A 10 -8.12 -4.99 -6.06
N ILE A 11 -7.66 -5.96 -6.86
CA ILE A 11 -7.26 -5.75 -8.24
C ILE A 11 -8.51 -5.88 -9.12
N THR A 12 -9.07 -4.75 -9.55
CA THR A 12 -10.33 -4.72 -10.32
C THR A 12 -10.14 -4.90 -11.83
N ARG A 13 -8.89 -4.99 -12.30
CA ARG A 13 -8.53 -5.13 -13.71
C ARG A 13 -7.77 -6.44 -13.95
N PRO A 14 -7.79 -6.97 -15.18
CA PRO A 14 -6.91 -8.09 -15.52
C PRO A 14 -5.45 -7.74 -15.25
N VAL A 15 -4.75 -8.69 -14.63
CA VAL A 15 -3.29 -8.66 -14.47
C VAL A 15 -2.69 -9.08 -15.81
N LYS A 16 -1.76 -8.28 -16.34
CA LYS A 16 -1.07 -8.61 -17.59
C LYS A 16 0.02 -9.65 -17.35
N GLU A 17 0.46 -10.32 -18.40
CA GLU A 17 1.52 -11.35 -18.33
C GLU A 17 2.85 -10.81 -17.77
N ASP A 18 3.12 -9.52 -17.96
CA ASP A 18 4.31 -8.82 -17.46
C ASP A 18 4.13 -8.21 -16.05
N GLU A 19 2.95 -8.37 -15.44
CA GLU A 19 2.65 -7.84 -14.10
C GLU A 19 2.49 -8.97 -13.08
N SER A 20 2.92 -8.72 -11.85
CA SER A 20 2.61 -9.58 -10.70
C SER A 20 1.59 -8.90 -9.78
N VAL A 21 0.89 -9.70 -8.99
CA VAL A 21 -0.03 -9.17 -7.96
C VAL A 21 0.72 -8.24 -7.01
N GLU A 22 1.94 -8.60 -6.61
CA GLU A 22 2.79 -7.77 -5.77
C GLU A 22 3.17 -6.47 -6.48
N SER A 23 3.56 -6.50 -7.76
CA SER A 23 3.97 -5.27 -8.46
C SER A 23 2.82 -4.27 -8.58
N ILE A 24 1.58 -4.76 -8.76
CA ILE A 24 0.38 -3.93 -8.78
C ILE A 24 0.08 -3.35 -7.39
N LEU A 25 0.00 -4.19 -6.36
CA LEU A 25 -0.44 -3.75 -5.03
C LEU A 25 0.65 -2.97 -4.26
N CYS A 26 1.93 -3.20 -4.53
CA CYS A 26 3.04 -2.43 -3.95
C CYS A 26 3.23 -1.06 -4.60
N SER A 27 2.79 -0.87 -5.85
CA SER A 27 2.96 0.38 -6.58
C SER A 27 1.91 1.44 -6.23
N HIS A 28 0.96 1.11 -5.35
CA HIS A 28 0.02 2.09 -4.81
C HIS A 28 0.76 3.18 -4.03
N SER A 29 0.56 4.44 -4.43
CA SER A 29 1.30 5.56 -3.86
C SER A 29 1.01 5.78 -2.37
N GLU A 30 -0.14 5.32 -1.85
CA GLU A 30 -0.47 5.32 -0.42
C GLU A 30 0.53 4.46 0.36
N LYS A 31 0.74 3.21 -0.06
CA LYS A 31 1.71 2.29 0.55
C LYS A 31 3.13 2.84 0.46
N LEU A 32 3.51 3.40 -0.69
CA LEU A 32 4.83 4.00 -0.86
C LEU A 32 5.05 5.20 0.07
N ALA A 33 4.04 6.08 0.22
CA ALA A 33 4.13 7.23 1.12
C ALA A 33 4.32 6.81 2.59
N ILE A 34 3.63 5.75 3.02
CA ILE A 34 3.75 5.19 4.37
C ILE A 34 5.13 4.57 4.58
N ALA A 35 5.53 3.66 3.69
CA ALA A 35 6.81 2.97 3.77
C ALA A 35 7.98 3.98 3.78
N PHE A 36 7.92 4.99 2.92
CA PHE A 36 8.92 6.05 2.87
C PHE A 36 9.00 6.82 4.19
N ASN A 37 7.87 7.14 4.83
CA ASN A 37 7.89 7.82 6.11
C ASN A 37 8.57 7.00 7.20
N PHE A 38 8.26 5.71 7.30
CA PHE A 38 8.91 4.80 8.25
C PHE A 38 10.41 4.70 8.03
N ILE A 39 10.86 4.66 6.76
CA ILE A 39 12.28 4.62 6.44
C ILE A 39 12.97 5.94 6.81
N GLN A 40 12.31 7.08 6.60
CA GLN A 40 12.91 8.41 6.72
C GLN A 40 12.96 8.97 8.15
N ARG A 41 12.06 8.58 9.05
CA ARG A 41 11.84 9.35 10.29
C ARG A 41 12.11 8.54 11.57
N PRO A 42 13.07 8.98 12.42
CA PRO A 42 13.33 8.38 13.72
C PRO A 42 12.39 8.86 14.84
N VAL A 43 11.39 9.70 14.55
CA VAL A 43 10.49 10.31 15.54
C VAL A 43 9.04 10.13 15.08
N PRO A 44 8.10 9.73 15.96
CA PRO A 44 6.70 9.63 15.60
C PRO A 44 6.17 11.00 15.12
N SER A 45 5.81 11.08 13.86
CA SER A 45 5.25 12.27 13.22
C SER A 45 3.96 11.89 12.50
N ILE A 46 2.96 12.78 12.55
CA ILE A 46 1.69 12.55 11.86
C ILE A 46 1.93 12.61 10.35
N ILE A 47 1.56 11.54 9.65
CA ILE A 47 1.54 11.49 8.18
C ILE A 47 0.14 11.85 7.72
N GLN A 48 0.02 12.86 6.84
CA GLN A 48 -1.22 13.17 6.17
C GLN A 48 -1.10 12.82 4.68
N ILE A 49 -1.89 11.85 4.23
CA ILE A 49 -1.94 11.43 2.82
C ILE A 49 -3.24 11.98 2.23
N THR A 50 -3.13 12.93 1.31
CA THR A 50 -4.27 13.50 0.58
C THR A 50 -4.36 12.88 -0.80
N LYS A 51 -5.50 12.26 -1.11
CA LYS A 51 -5.81 11.65 -2.41
C LYS A 51 -7.17 12.12 -2.89
N ASN A 52 -7.31 12.30 -4.21
CA ASN A 52 -8.59 12.60 -4.86
C ASN A 52 -9.48 11.36 -5.01
N LEU A 53 -8.93 10.16 -4.76
CA LEU A 53 -9.62 8.88 -4.85
C LEU A 53 -9.71 8.23 -3.49
N ARG A 54 -10.67 7.31 -3.33
CA ARG A 54 -10.78 6.46 -2.15
C ARG A 54 -9.54 5.58 -2.03
N ILE A 55 -9.10 5.33 -0.80
CA ILE A 55 -8.00 4.40 -0.53
C ILE A 55 -8.38 2.99 -0.98
N CYS A 56 -7.44 2.29 -1.63
CA CYS A 56 -7.58 0.87 -1.95
C CYS A 56 -7.74 0.05 -0.66
N GLY A 57 -8.62 -0.96 -0.65
CA GLY A 57 -8.86 -1.76 0.56
C GLY A 57 -7.63 -2.52 1.06
N ASP A 58 -6.79 -3.03 0.16
CA ASP A 58 -5.49 -3.64 0.53
C ASP A 58 -4.52 -2.61 1.17
N CYS A 59 -4.53 -1.35 0.72
CA CYS A 59 -3.76 -0.28 1.37
C CYS A 59 -4.36 0.15 2.71
N ARG A 60 -5.69 0.06 2.85
CA ARG A 60 -6.39 0.32 4.11
C ARG A 60 -6.07 -0.75 5.15
N GLU A 61 -6.09 -2.02 4.77
CA GLU A 61 -5.71 -3.12 5.67
C GLU A 61 -4.24 -3.03 6.07
N PHE A 62 -3.34 -2.70 5.12
CA PHE A 62 -1.93 -2.42 5.42
C PHE A 62 -1.77 -1.35 6.51
N LEU A 63 -2.49 -0.22 6.37
CA LEU A 63 -2.49 0.86 7.36
C LEU A 63 -3.01 0.44 8.73
N LEU A 64 -4.02 -0.42 8.79
CA LEU A 64 -4.60 -0.88 10.06
C LEU A 64 -3.74 -1.96 10.75
N SER A 65 -2.90 -2.64 9.97
CA SER A 65 -2.02 -3.71 10.45
C SER A 65 -0.65 -3.25 10.95
N THR A 66 -0.33 -1.95 10.81
CA THR A 66 0.94 -1.32 11.23
C THR A 66 0.75 -0.50 12.49
#